data_AF-A0A8H6GPV4-F1
#
_entry.id   AF-A0A8H6GPV4-F1
#
_cell.length_a   1.000
_cell.length_b   1.000
_cell.length_c   1.000
_cell.angle_alpha   90.00
_cell.angle_beta   90.00
_cell.angle_gamma   90.00
#
_symmetry.space_group_name_H-M   'P 1'
#
loop_
_entity.id
_entity.type
_entity.pdbx_description
1 polymer ?
#
loop_
_entity_poly.entity_id
_entity_poly.type
_entity_poly.pdbx_seq_one_letter_code
_entity_poly.pdbx_strand_id
1 'polypeptide(L)'
;MTERYRTVLARGSSDRTKLLFKSLAVFDRKISEAGAHPDTSHIAPTESEDDKEKVRSRVAGFAVDAAGDEDEDGEDDDLVLTAFELLDIKDAVDQGHAPIFHGATIPTDNFRKLVMLLLLAAPLDPQESLSMYSSRVVGQELEGLRSAAESILASFVNAETSTGIKYNHFRTIIPVICPNLFRGFNGLFERFLFSQNLDFSKHQNDTPATTSSQKVAQPLLTDTGDILNQNTLSQISLFLPGTDLFRRVRLLYSGNDAGFSMGSFQTKVFNWQAPTLLLVSGTRLGDEPEGGQESSFAASLPPKRFPHGSKSDRLTFGVYVREPWKHTHRECFGDSETTLFQLEPIHDVFPASTINKDYVTFTKAPAHHPMMSFGCPHPHPSQAHRKADMLRLGPVSLLLDDSFEFAVFNHDFTSRGGAFHSSVVRKHDFQDRFQIESLEVWGCGGDKEAQAQAEKWAWEEREAEARRKINLGNGDIEADRALLEMAGLIGGNRSGGSMT
;
A
#
# COMPACT_ATOMS: atom_id res chain seq x y z
N MET A 1 2.67 2.13 35.18
CA MET A 1 4.11 2.38 34.93
C MET A 1 4.56 3.61 35.70
N THR A 2 5.82 3.68 36.15
CA THR A 2 6.35 4.68 37.10
C THR A 2 6.67 6.07 36.50
N GLU A 3 6.09 6.42 35.34
CA GLU A 3 6.30 7.69 34.61
C GLU A 3 7.75 8.09 34.25
N ARG A 4 8.78 7.35 34.71
CA ARG A 4 10.22 7.60 34.42
C ARG A 4 10.57 7.65 32.94
N TYR A 5 9.74 7.05 32.08
CA TYR A 5 9.88 7.16 30.62
C TYR A 5 9.69 8.60 30.10
N ARG A 6 8.96 9.47 30.81
CA ARG A 6 8.75 10.88 30.41
C ARG A 6 10.05 11.69 30.40
N THR A 7 11.02 11.33 31.23
CA THR A 7 12.35 11.98 31.26
C THR A 7 13.19 11.58 30.04
N VAL A 8 12.95 10.39 29.48
CA VAL A 8 13.68 9.83 28.31
C VAL A 8 12.96 10.14 26.98
N LEU A 9 11.65 10.36 27.02
CA LEU A 9 10.79 10.69 25.88
C LEU A 9 10.25 12.13 25.99
N ALA A 10 11.10 13.07 26.41
CA ALA A 10 10.69 14.44 26.71
C ALA A 10 10.12 15.21 25.51
N ARG A 11 10.54 14.86 24.28
CA ARG A 11 10.03 15.40 23.00
C ARG A 11 9.06 14.44 22.28
N GLY A 12 8.64 13.35 22.93
CA GLY A 12 7.61 12.44 22.40
C GLY A 12 8.08 11.54 21.26
N SER A 13 7.47 11.68 20.07
CA SER A 13 7.63 10.73 18.95
C SER A 13 9.00 10.82 18.25
N SER A 14 9.61 12.00 18.20
CA SER A 14 10.95 12.20 17.63
C SER A 14 12.04 11.51 18.46
N ASP A 15 12.01 11.70 19.79
CA ASP A 15 12.89 10.98 20.74
C ASP A 15 12.68 9.47 20.63
N ARG A 16 11.42 8.99 20.53
CA ARG A 16 11.15 7.55 20.34
C ARG A 16 11.81 7.01 19.06
N THR A 17 11.70 7.73 17.96
CA THR A 17 12.28 7.32 16.66
C THR A 17 13.82 7.35 16.70
N LYS A 18 14.42 8.35 17.37
CA LYS A 18 15.87 8.42 17.61
C LYS A 18 16.38 7.29 18.50
N LEU A 19 15.66 6.93 19.57
CA LEU A 19 16.01 5.81 20.45
C LEU A 19 15.90 4.46 19.73
N LEU A 20 14.84 4.25 18.95
CA LEU A 20 14.68 3.06 18.12
C LEU A 20 15.83 2.94 17.11
N PHE A 21 16.19 4.03 16.43
CA PHE A 21 17.34 4.04 15.53
C PHE A 21 18.64 3.69 16.27
N LYS A 22 18.95 4.37 17.41
CA LYS A 22 20.13 4.06 18.25
C LYS A 22 20.20 2.59 18.67
N SER A 23 19.06 1.95 19.00
CA SER A 23 19.04 0.53 19.42
C SER A 23 19.32 -0.48 18.31
N LEU A 24 19.29 -0.04 17.05
CA LEU A 24 19.44 -0.88 15.85
C LEU A 24 20.70 -0.54 15.04
N ALA A 25 21.24 0.67 15.22
CA ALA A 25 22.37 1.17 14.48
C ALA A 25 23.70 0.60 14.98
N VAL A 26 24.59 0.32 14.05
CA VAL A 26 26.00 -0.01 14.28
C VAL A 26 26.85 1.20 13.90
N PHE A 27 27.91 1.42 14.67
CA PHE A 27 28.91 2.46 14.43
C PHE A 27 30.13 1.79 13.81
N ASP A 28 30.44 2.09 12.55
CA ASP A 28 31.57 1.46 11.88
C ASP A 28 32.89 2.16 12.24
N ARG A 29 33.81 1.41 12.84
CA ARG A 29 35.12 1.87 13.28
C ARG A 29 36.22 1.61 12.25
N LYS A 30 35.97 0.76 11.24
CA LYS A 30 36.99 0.22 10.32
C LYS A 30 37.09 1.00 9.01
N ILE A 31 36.01 1.64 8.56
CA ILE A 31 36.04 2.53 7.38
C ILE A 31 37.02 3.70 7.61
N SER A 32 37.16 4.16 8.85
CA SER A 32 38.13 5.19 9.25
C SER A 32 39.61 4.83 9.03
N GLU A 33 39.98 3.54 9.03
CA GLU A 33 41.38 3.13 8.81
C GLU A 33 41.75 3.08 7.31
N ALA A 34 40.77 2.79 6.44
CA ALA A 34 40.98 2.72 4.99
C ALA A 34 41.12 4.10 4.32
N GLY A 35 40.52 5.15 4.90
CA GLY A 35 40.65 6.53 4.43
C GLY A 35 41.89 7.28 4.96
N ALA A 36 42.68 6.67 5.84
CA ALA A 36 43.77 7.31 6.58
C ALA A 36 45.17 6.97 6.02
N HIS A 37 45.33 6.96 4.69
CA HIS A 37 46.66 7.01 4.07
C HIS A 37 47.02 8.47 3.74
N PRO A 38 47.92 9.13 4.50
CA PRO A 38 48.40 10.45 4.15
C PRO A 38 49.36 10.35 2.96
N ASP A 39 48.97 10.93 1.82
CA ASP A 39 49.83 11.09 0.65
C ASP A 39 51.10 11.84 1.05
N THR A 40 52.20 11.09 1.16
CA THR A 40 53.51 11.59 1.58
C THR A 40 54.51 11.36 0.46
N SER A 41 54.46 12.22 -0.57
CA SER A 41 55.55 12.34 -1.55
C SER A 41 55.89 13.79 -1.88
N HIS A 42 56.90 14.28 -1.16
CA HIS A 42 57.93 15.24 -1.58
C HIS A 42 57.55 16.65 -2.08
N ILE A 43 57.86 17.63 -1.20
CA ILE A 43 58.25 18.99 -1.58
C ILE A 43 59.73 18.97 -1.99
N ALA A 44 60.06 19.54 -3.15
CA ALA A 44 61.37 20.15 -3.46
C ALA A 44 61.18 21.30 -4.50
N PRO A 45 61.99 22.38 -4.49
CA PRO A 45 61.62 23.65 -5.14
C PRO A 45 62.47 24.04 -6.37
N THR A 46 62.18 25.24 -6.94
CA THR A 46 62.94 26.00 -7.98
C THR A 46 62.93 25.40 -9.42
N GLU A 47 62.91 26.14 -10.54
CA GLU A 47 63.18 27.58 -10.78
C GLU A 47 62.53 28.11 -12.11
N SER A 48 62.34 29.44 -12.18
CA SER A 48 62.20 30.40 -13.33
C SER A 48 61.69 30.06 -14.76
N GLU A 49 60.89 31.02 -15.25
CA GLU A 49 60.88 31.68 -16.59
C GLU A 49 59.93 31.26 -17.76
N ASP A 50 59.03 32.22 -18.08
CA ASP A 50 58.66 32.77 -19.40
C ASP A 50 57.77 32.05 -20.46
N ASP A 51 56.55 32.61 -20.60
CA ASP A 51 56.08 33.38 -21.80
C ASP A 51 54.82 32.91 -22.59
N LYS A 52 54.00 33.92 -22.96
CA LYS A 52 52.96 34.03 -24.02
C LYS A 52 51.61 33.28 -23.98
N GLU A 53 50.60 34.08 -23.61
CA GLU A 53 49.39 34.43 -24.39
C GLU A 53 48.72 33.40 -25.32
N LYS A 54 47.40 33.15 -25.10
CA LYS A 54 46.35 33.74 -25.97
C LYS A 54 44.92 33.58 -25.44
N VAL A 55 44.22 34.71 -25.37
CA VAL A 55 42.75 34.76 -25.23
C VAL A 55 42.08 34.62 -26.60
N ARG A 56 41.06 33.77 -26.70
CA ARG A 56 39.91 33.85 -27.65
C ARG A 56 38.82 32.88 -27.19
N SER A 57 37.89 33.34 -26.36
CA SER A 57 36.56 33.81 -26.78
C SER A 57 35.75 32.80 -27.62
N ARG A 58 34.83 32.09 -26.98
CA ARG A 58 33.60 31.63 -27.64
C ARG A 58 32.39 31.82 -26.74
N VAL A 59 31.31 32.27 -27.37
CA VAL A 59 30.08 32.79 -26.77
C VAL A 59 29.33 31.70 -25.98
N ALA A 60 28.76 32.09 -24.84
CA ALA A 60 27.87 31.24 -24.05
C ALA A 60 26.60 30.89 -24.83
N GLY A 61 26.36 29.59 -25.04
CA GLY A 61 25.04 29.06 -25.35
C GLY A 61 24.35 28.63 -24.06
N PHE A 62 23.08 28.98 -23.90
CA PHE A 62 22.27 28.57 -22.75
C PHE A 62 22.22 27.03 -22.67
N ALA A 63 22.91 26.45 -21.69
CA ALA A 63 22.63 25.11 -21.23
C ALA A 63 21.42 25.20 -20.29
N VAL A 64 20.42 24.37 -20.57
CA VAL A 64 19.23 24.18 -19.73
C VAL A 64 19.68 23.73 -18.34
N ASP A 65 18.98 24.17 -17.29
CA ASP A 65 19.12 23.60 -15.95
C ASP A 65 18.92 22.08 -16.04
N ALA A 66 20.02 21.34 -16.05
CA ALA A 66 20.00 20.02 -15.46
C ALA A 66 19.60 20.25 -14.01
N ALA A 67 18.52 19.60 -13.55
CA ALA A 67 18.24 19.54 -12.14
C ALA A 67 19.53 19.01 -11.50
N GLY A 68 20.19 19.86 -10.71
CA GLY A 68 21.24 19.37 -9.85
C GLY A 68 20.61 18.29 -9.00
N ASP A 69 21.35 17.20 -8.80
CA ASP A 69 21.22 16.52 -7.53
C ASP A 69 21.55 17.58 -6.48
N GLU A 70 20.51 18.20 -5.92
CA GLU A 70 20.53 18.74 -4.58
C GLU A 70 20.68 17.52 -3.66
N ASP A 71 21.89 16.95 -3.70
CA ASP A 71 22.59 16.54 -2.50
C ASP A 71 22.59 17.78 -1.59
N GLU A 72 21.45 17.98 -0.90
CA GLU A 72 21.47 18.54 0.44
C GLU A 72 22.38 17.60 1.23
N ASP A 73 23.66 17.93 1.20
CA ASP A 73 24.64 17.70 2.24
C ASP A 73 24.00 18.16 3.56
N GLY A 74 23.18 17.28 4.12
CA GLY A 74 22.51 17.38 5.42
C GLY A 74 23.54 17.20 6.52
N GLU A 75 24.49 18.14 6.56
CA GLU A 75 25.68 18.21 7.40
C GLU A 75 25.35 18.43 8.89
N ASP A 76 24.26 17.86 9.41
CA ASP A 76 24.01 17.87 10.85
C ASP A 76 23.22 16.63 11.34
N ASP A 77 23.18 15.54 10.57
CA ASP A 77 22.22 14.43 10.74
C ASP A 77 22.80 13.12 11.30
N ASP A 78 22.96 12.98 12.60
CA ASP A 78 22.52 13.87 13.68
C ASP A 78 23.79 14.30 14.42
N LEU A 79 24.04 15.59 14.61
CA LEU A 79 25.35 16.07 15.05
C LEU A 79 25.55 16.35 16.54
N VAL A 80 24.63 16.26 17.53
CA VAL A 80 23.23 15.83 17.74
C VAL A 80 22.95 14.34 18.10
N LEU A 81 23.41 13.33 17.35
CA LEU A 81 23.60 11.92 17.83
C LEU A 81 24.98 11.75 18.50
N THR A 82 25.71 12.87 18.47
CA THR A 82 27.11 13.07 18.13
C THR A 82 27.45 14.34 18.90
N ALA A 83 28.64 14.43 19.48
CA ALA A 83 28.84 15.10 20.77
C ALA A 83 27.93 14.59 21.94
N PHE A 84 26.80 13.93 21.69
CA PHE A 84 25.83 13.44 22.69
C PHE A 84 26.08 12.00 23.15
N GLU A 85 27.35 11.76 23.49
CA GLU A 85 27.73 11.06 24.73
C GLU A 85 28.99 11.68 25.39
N LEU A 86 29.39 12.95 25.07
CA LEU A 86 30.61 13.62 25.58
C LEU A 86 30.60 13.96 27.09
N LEU A 87 29.83 13.24 27.90
CA LEU A 87 29.99 13.16 29.35
C LEU A 87 29.89 11.72 29.89
N ASP A 88 30.46 10.72 29.19
CA ASP A 88 30.85 9.45 29.85
C ASP A 88 32.22 8.87 29.45
N ILE A 89 33.09 9.64 28.77
CA ILE A 89 34.53 9.36 28.67
C ILE A 89 35.32 10.67 28.79
N LYS A 90 35.72 11.04 30.01
CA LYS A 90 36.61 12.21 30.22
C LYS A 90 38.08 11.92 29.92
N ASP A 91 38.51 10.66 29.99
CA ASP A 91 39.94 10.30 29.98
C ASP A 91 40.57 10.20 28.58
N ALA A 92 39.78 10.22 27.50
CA ALA A 92 40.28 10.05 26.14
C ALA A 92 40.69 11.35 25.44
N VAL A 93 40.14 12.50 25.86
CA VAL A 93 40.37 13.80 25.19
C VAL A 93 41.75 14.39 25.55
N ASP A 94 42.27 14.09 26.74
CA ASP A 94 43.58 14.55 27.22
C ASP A 94 44.77 14.00 26.40
N GLN A 95 44.53 13.08 25.47
CA GLN A 95 45.57 12.44 24.64
C GLN A 95 45.63 12.91 23.17
N GLY A 96 44.84 13.94 22.80
CA GLY A 96 45.07 14.70 21.56
C GLY A 96 44.78 13.99 20.23
N HIS A 97 44.20 12.79 20.23
CA HIS A 97 43.79 12.06 19.03
C HIS A 97 42.27 11.92 18.95
N ALA A 98 41.60 12.81 18.22
CA ALA A 98 40.20 12.67 17.84
C ALA A 98 40.11 11.92 16.48
N PRO A 99 39.57 10.69 16.43
CA PRO A 99 39.42 9.96 15.16
C PRO A 99 38.21 10.46 14.37
N ILE A 100 38.33 10.48 13.04
CA ILE A 100 37.25 10.84 12.12
C ILE A 100 36.36 9.60 11.91
N PHE A 101 35.22 9.53 12.59
CA PHE A 101 34.27 8.41 12.50
C PHE A 101 33.17 8.68 11.48
N HIS A 102 32.78 7.65 10.71
CA HIS A 102 31.63 7.72 9.81
C HIS A 102 30.33 7.34 10.54
N GLY A 103 29.20 7.90 10.08
CA GLY A 103 27.93 7.95 10.83
C GLY A 103 27.25 6.61 11.11
N ALA A 104 26.38 6.61 12.13
CA ALA A 104 25.61 5.45 12.56
C ALA A 104 24.63 4.97 11.48
N THR A 105 24.61 3.66 11.21
CA THR A 105 23.72 3.05 10.20
C THR A 105 23.08 1.77 10.73
N ILE A 106 21.84 1.47 10.34
CA ILE A 106 21.22 0.16 10.63
C ILE A 106 21.60 -0.82 9.51
N PRO A 107 22.26 -1.95 9.80
CA PRO A 107 22.55 -2.98 8.80
C PRO A 107 21.27 -3.57 8.21
N THR A 108 21.22 -3.70 6.89
CA THR A 108 20.03 -4.13 6.14
C THR A 108 19.52 -5.50 6.57
N ASP A 109 20.41 -6.47 6.77
CA ASP A 109 20.08 -7.82 7.27
C ASP A 109 19.47 -7.82 8.68
N ASN A 110 19.91 -6.91 9.54
CA ASN A 110 19.36 -6.79 10.90
C ASN A 110 17.97 -6.16 10.85
N PHE A 111 17.78 -5.15 10.01
CA PHE A 111 16.47 -4.54 9.80
C PHE A 111 15.48 -5.52 9.16
N ARG A 112 15.90 -6.29 8.14
CA ARG A 112 15.10 -7.37 7.53
C ARG A 112 14.59 -8.37 8.56
N LYS A 113 15.48 -8.92 9.40
CA LYS A 113 15.10 -9.87 10.47
C LYS A 113 14.15 -9.25 11.48
N LEU A 114 14.36 -7.99 11.83
CA LEU A 114 13.46 -7.25 12.72
C LEU A 114 12.08 -7.03 12.09
N VAL A 115 12.00 -6.63 10.82
CA VAL A 115 10.74 -6.45 10.09
C VAL A 115 9.97 -7.78 10.02
N MET A 116 10.63 -8.90 9.70
CA MET A 116 10.01 -10.23 9.73
C MET A 116 9.44 -10.57 11.12
N LEU A 117 10.18 -10.29 12.20
CA LEU A 117 9.69 -10.49 13.58
C LEU A 117 8.50 -9.58 13.91
N LEU A 118 8.53 -8.32 13.48
CA LEU A 118 7.47 -7.34 13.73
C LEU A 118 6.20 -7.66 12.94
N LEU A 119 6.31 -8.16 11.70
CA LEU A 119 5.18 -8.67 10.91
C LEU A 119 4.54 -9.91 11.55
N LEU A 120 5.36 -10.82 12.11
CA LEU A 120 4.86 -11.98 12.85
C LEU A 120 4.19 -11.57 14.18
N ALA A 121 4.70 -10.51 14.83
CA ALA A 121 4.21 -10.01 16.11
C ALA A 121 3.06 -8.99 16.00
N ALA A 122 2.83 -8.36 14.84
CA ALA A 122 1.78 -7.37 14.61
C ALA A 122 0.36 -7.81 15.05
N PRO A 123 -0.09 -9.06 14.81
CA PRO A 123 -1.40 -9.53 15.26
C PRO A 123 -1.47 -9.98 16.73
N LEU A 124 -0.37 -9.94 17.50
CA LEU A 124 -0.37 -10.46 18.88
C LEU A 124 -1.20 -9.59 19.82
N ASP A 125 -2.24 -10.19 20.39
CA ASP A 125 -2.87 -9.64 21.58
C ASP A 125 -1.93 -9.73 22.81
N PRO A 126 -2.08 -8.84 23.81
CA PRO A 126 -1.35 -8.78 25.09
C PRO A 126 -0.94 -10.07 25.80
N GLN A 127 -1.68 -11.17 25.59
CA GLN A 127 -1.50 -12.45 26.28
C GLN A 127 -1.40 -13.64 25.31
N GLU A 128 -1.42 -13.41 23.99
CA GLU A 128 -1.20 -14.45 22.97
C GLU A 128 0.27 -14.82 22.85
N SER A 129 0.58 -15.98 22.24
CA SER A 129 1.96 -16.48 22.12
C SER A 129 2.40 -16.56 20.67
N LEU A 130 3.65 -16.17 20.38
CA LEU A 130 4.28 -16.39 19.08
C LEU A 130 4.20 -17.86 18.62
N SER A 131 4.18 -18.84 19.54
CA SER A 131 4.06 -20.26 19.20
C SER A 131 2.73 -20.61 18.51
N MET A 132 1.68 -19.82 18.72
CA MET A 132 0.39 -19.97 18.03
C MET A 132 0.49 -19.66 16.53
N TYR A 133 1.50 -18.88 16.13
CA TYR A 133 1.78 -18.47 14.75
C TYR A 133 2.97 -19.23 14.13
N SER A 134 3.35 -20.37 14.71
CA SER A 134 4.50 -21.19 14.26
C SER A 134 4.35 -21.76 12.84
N SER A 135 3.14 -21.87 12.31
CA SER A 135 2.90 -22.20 10.90
C SER A 135 3.45 -21.13 9.94
N ARG A 136 3.47 -19.85 10.34
CA ARG A 136 3.91 -18.71 9.50
C ARG A 136 5.42 -18.64 9.29
N VAL A 137 6.21 -19.47 9.98
CA VAL A 137 7.67 -19.50 9.88
C VAL A 137 8.20 -20.77 9.20
N VAL A 138 7.36 -21.45 8.41
CA VAL A 138 7.68 -22.69 7.69
C VAL A 138 7.22 -22.62 6.23
N GLY A 139 8.00 -23.19 5.31
CA GLY A 139 7.60 -23.39 3.92
C GLY A 139 7.30 -22.09 3.17
N GLN A 140 6.22 -22.09 2.38
CA GLN A 140 5.81 -20.94 1.57
C GLN A 140 5.44 -19.70 2.40
N GLU A 141 4.90 -19.87 3.61
CA GLU A 141 4.58 -18.73 4.50
C GLU A 141 5.83 -17.96 4.94
N LEU A 142 6.94 -18.67 5.20
CA LEU A 142 8.21 -18.02 5.53
C LEU A 142 8.76 -17.22 4.35
N GLU A 143 8.59 -17.72 3.12
CA GLU A 143 9.03 -17.01 1.92
C GLU A 143 8.12 -15.81 1.60
N GLY A 144 6.80 -15.92 1.83
CA GLY A 144 5.88 -14.78 1.76
C GLY A 144 6.18 -13.71 2.82
N LEU A 145 6.50 -14.12 4.06
CA LEU A 145 6.97 -13.23 5.12
C LEU A 145 8.30 -12.55 4.75
N ARG A 146 9.21 -13.29 4.10
CA ARG A 146 10.47 -12.74 3.59
C ARG A 146 10.21 -11.73 2.47
N SER A 147 9.40 -12.06 1.47
CA SER A 147 9.03 -11.17 0.35
C SER A 147 8.44 -9.85 0.85
N ALA A 148 7.46 -9.89 1.76
CA ALA A 148 6.89 -8.70 2.37
C ALA A 148 7.94 -7.86 3.12
N ALA A 149 8.89 -8.50 3.82
CA ALA A 149 9.99 -7.82 4.49
C ALA A 149 11.02 -7.21 3.51
N GLU A 150 11.29 -7.85 2.36
CA GLU A 150 12.13 -7.27 1.30
C GLU A 150 11.45 -6.03 0.69
N SER A 151 10.14 -6.09 0.39
CA SER A 151 9.40 -4.95 -0.17
C SER A 151 9.38 -3.75 0.79
N ILE A 152 9.30 -4.00 2.10
CA ILE A 152 9.47 -2.96 3.13
C ILE A 152 10.92 -2.45 3.17
N LEU A 153 11.92 -3.33 3.10
CA LEU A 153 13.34 -2.95 3.12
C LEU A 153 13.72 -2.10 1.90
N ALA A 154 13.16 -2.39 0.73
CA ALA A 154 13.36 -1.63 -0.51
C ALA A 154 12.90 -0.17 -0.42
N SER A 155 12.00 0.15 0.53
CA SER A 155 11.63 1.54 0.85
C SER A 155 12.75 2.29 1.60
N PHE A 156 13.59 1.57 2.34
CA PHE A 156 14.67 2.16 3.14
C PHE A 156 16.04 2.14 2.47
N VAL A 157 16.21 1.34 1.41
CA VAL A 157 17.52 1.02 0.82
C VAL A 157 17.36 0.85 -0.68
N ASN A 158 18.13 1.60 -1.47
CA ASN A 158 18.35 1.22 -2.86
C ASN A 158 19.44 0.16 -2.87
N ALA A 159 19.08 -1.07 -3.22
CA ALA A 159 19.95 -2.25 -3.18
C ALA A 159 21.23 -2.11 -4.03
N GLU A 160 21.26 -1.15 -4.97
CA GLU A 160 22.41 -0.92 -5.86
C GLU A 160 23.38 0.14 -5.31
N THR A 161 23.00 0.95 -4.31
CA THR A 161 23.80 2.12 -3.88
C THR A 161 24.02 2.26 -2.37
N SER A 162 23.22 1.65 -1.49
CA SER A 162 23.38 1.82 -0.03
C SER A 162 23.50 0.51 0.76
N THR A 163 24.50 0.47 1.65
CA THR A 163 24.84 -0.70 2.50
C THR A 163 24.11 -0.73 3.85
N GLY A 164 23.36 0.32 4.19
CA GLY A 164 22.66 0.46 5.46
C GLY A 164 21.72 1.66 5.50
N ILE A 165 20.80 1.64 6.47
CA ILE A 165 19.76 2.68 6.62
C ILE A 165 20.33 3.83 7.46
N LYS A 166 20.36 5.04 6.89
CA LYS A 166 20.74 6.29 7.58
C LYS A 166 19.61 6.82 8.46
N TYR A 167 19.95 7.62 9.49
CA TYR A 167 18.98 8.16 10.44
C TYR A 167 17.87 9.00 9.77
N ASN A 168 18.22 9.89 8.84
CA ASN A 168 17.25 10.72 8.12
C ASN A 168 16.19 9.93 7.39
N HIS A 169 16.64 8.92 6.66
CA HIS A 169 15.78 8.07 5.85
C HIS A 169 14.78 7.34 6.77
N PHE A 170 15.29 6.75 7.86
CA PHE A 170 14.47 6.13 8.90
C PHE A 170 13.49 7.12 9.56
N ARG A 171 13.96 8.31 9.95
CA ARG A 171 13.18 9.36 10.63
C ARG A 171 12.06 9.91 9.75
N THR A 172 12.30 10.05 8.44
CA THR A 172 11.35 10.61 7.47
C THR A 172 10.31 9.58 7.03
N ILE A 173 10.72 8.32 6.82
CA ILE A 173 9.84 7.28 6.26
C ILE A 173 8.94 6.63 7.31
N ILE A 174 9.49 6.29 8.48
CA ILE A 174 8.75 5.55 9.52
C ILE A 174 7.40 6.21 9.88
N PRO A 175 7.29 7.54 10.09
CA PRO A 175 6.03 8.17 10.44
C PRO A 175 4.94 8.11 9.36
N VAL A 176 5.32 7.96 8.09
CA VAL A 176 4.39 8.01 6.94
C VAL A 176 4.01 6.61 6.48
N ILE A 177 5.00 5.75 6.24
CA ILE A 177 4.82 4.45 5.57
C ILE A 177 4.66 3.30 6.57
N CYS A 178 5.26 3.43 7.75
CA CYS A 178 5.21 2.39 8.79
C CYS A 178 4.94 2.93 10.22
N PRO A 179 3.97 3.86 10.45
CA PRO A 179 3.75 4.49 11.76
C PRO A 179 3.46 3.48 12.88
N ASN A 180 2.94 2.31 12.53
CA ASN A 180 2.56 1.23 13.45
C ASN A 180 3.61 0.12 13.57
N LEU A 181 4.75 0.18 12.86
CA LEU A 181 5.77 -0.88 12.80
C LEU A 181 6.12 -1.48 14.16
N PHE A 182 6.34 -0.63 15.15
CA PHE A 182 6.76 -1.03 16.48
C PHE A 182 5.59 -1.37 17.43
N ARG A 183 4.33 -1.36 16.98
CA ARG A 183 3.17 -1.76 17.82
C ARG A 183 3.21 -3.23 18.20
N GLY A 184 3.73 -4.12 17.34
CA GLY A 184 3.87 -5.55 17.63
C GLY A 184 4.73 -5.85 18.86
N PHE A 185 5.63 -4.94 19.24
CA PHE A 185 6.38 -5.04 20.49
C PHE A 185 5.50 -4.92 21.74
N ASN A 186 4.33 -4.28 21.68
CA ASN A 186 3.46 -4.14 22.86
C ASN A 186 3.00 -5.51 23.37
N GLY A 187 2.45 -6.36 22.48
CA GLY A 187 2.03 -7.72 22.86
C GLY A 187 3.19 -8.60 23.32
N LEU A 188 4.37 -8.48 22.68
CA LEU A 188 5.58 -9.19 23.08
C LEU A 188 6.07 -8.80 24.49
N PHE A 189 6.20 -7.49 24.76
CA PHE A 189 6.68 -7.02 26.05
C PHE A 189 5.65 -7.19 27.16
N GLU A 190 4.36 -7.06 26.87
CA GLU A 190 3.31 -7.31 27.87
C GLU A 190 3.31 -8.77 28.32
N ARG A 191 3.41 -9.73 27.38
CA ARG A 191 3.61 -11.14 27.73
C ARG A 191 4.92 -11.39 28.48
N PHE A 192 6.02 -10.73 28.10
CA PHE A 192 7.31 -10.93 28.77
C PHE A 192 7.31 -10.40 30.22
N LEU A 193 6.71 -9.24 30.47
CA LEU A 193 6.68 -8.59 31.78
C LEU A 193 5.56 -9.10 32.70
N PHE A 194 4.43 -9.54 32.13
CA PHE A 194 3.21 -9.93 32.86
C PHE A 194 2.72 -11.33 32.43
N SER A 195 3.65 -12.25 32.18
CA SER A 195 3.33 -13.66 31.90
C SER A 195 2.58 -14.28 33.08
N GLN A 196 1.48 -15.00 32.81
CA GLN A 196 0.76 -15.78 33.82
C GLN A 196 1.63 -16.87 34.48
N ASN A 197 2.77 -17.20 33.88
CA ASN A 197 3.77 -18.12 34.43
C ASN A 197 4.79 -17.44 35.36
N LEU A 198 4.89 -16.10 35.33
CA LEU A 198 5.77 -15.28 36.18
C LEU A 198 5.01 -14.79 37.42
N ASP A 199 4.39 -15.74 38.13
CA ASP A 199 3.74 -15.45 39.40
C ASP A 199 4.79 -15.44 40.52
N PHE A 200 5.33 -14.26 40.80
CA PHE A 200 6.33 -14.03 41.85
C PHE A 200 5.80 -14.28 43.28
N SER A 201 4.51 -14.62 43.46
CA SER A 201 3.95 -14.99 44.76
C SER A 201 4.01 -16.50 45.05
N LYS A 202 4.33 -17.34 44.06
CA LYS A 202 4.42 -18.80 44.25
C LYS A 202 5.72 -19.21 44.94
N HIS A 203 5.57 -19.79 46.13
CA HIS A 203 6.68 -20.45 46.82
C HIS A 203 6.97 -21.83 46.20
N GLN A 204 8.21 -22.30 46.38
CA GLN A 204 8.84 -23.45 45.71
C GLN A 204 8.14 -24.82 45.88
N ASN A 205 7.07 -24.91 46.68
CA ASN A 205 6.34 -26.14 46.99
C ASN A 205 4.96 -26.24 46.32
N ASP A 206 4.49 -25.22 45.60
CA ASP A 206 3.20 -25.31 44.91
C ASP A 206 3.33 -26.15 43.62
N THR A 207 2.74 -27.35 43.67
CA THR A 207 2.64 -28.28 42.53
C THR A 207 2.07 -27.55 41.31
N PRO A 208 2.69 -27.65 40.11
CA PRO A 208 2.26 -26.88 38.95
C PRO A 208 0.86 -27.30 38.50
N ALA A 209 -0.13 -26.47 38.84
CA ALA A 209 -1.50 -26.58 38.35
C ALA A 209 -1.48 -26.58 36.81
N THR A 210 -1.68 -27.75 36.21
CA THR A 210 -1.54 -27.97 34.76
C THR A 210 -2.81 -27.50 34.05
N THR A 211 -3.02 -26.18 34.05
CA THR A 211 -4.17 -25.52 33.42
C THR A 211 -3.71 -24.37 32.54
N SER A 212 -2.94 -24.69 31.50
CA SER A 212 -2.99 -23.94 30.26
C SER A 212 -3.63 -24.83 29.19
N SER A 213 -4.96 -24.76 29.10
CA SER A 213 -5.61 -25.15 27.85
C SER A 213 -5.02 -24.26 26.77
N GLN A 214 -4.42 -24.86 25.74
CA GLN A 214 -3.94 -24.11 24.58
C GLN A 214 -5.16 -23.50 23.90
N LYS A 215 -5.47 -22.24 24.23
CA LYS A 215 -6.42 -21.44 23.45
C LYS A 215 -5.90 -21.40 22.03
N VAL A 216 -6.58 -22.12 21.13
CA VAL A 216 -6.36 -22.00 19.69
C VAL A 216 -6.61 -20.52 19.34
N ALA A 217 -5.61 -19.86 18.78
CA ALA A 217 -5.73 -18.47 18.37
C ALA A 217 -6.86 -18.35 17.34
N GLN A 218 -7.69 -17.31 17.45
CA GLN A 218 -8.70 -17.05 16.42
C GLN A 218 -7.99 -16.68 15.10
N PRO A 219 -8.42 -17.25 13.97
CA PRO A 219 -7.75 -17.05 12.69
C PRO A 219 -7.77 -15.56 12.31
N LEU A 220 -6.64 -15.05 11.82
CA LEU A 220 -6.45 -13.62 11.52
C LEU A 220 -7.30 -13.14 10.35
N LEU A 221 -7.65 -14.07 9.46
CA LEU A 221 -8.52 -13.93 8.31
C LEU A 221 -9.53 -15.07 8.35
N THR A 222 -10.79 -14.81 8.01
CA THR A 222 -11.79 -15.89 7.82
C THR A 222 -11.55 -16.64 6.52
N ASP A 223 -11.10 -15.91 5.50
CA ASP A 223 -10.91 -16.36 4.13
C ASP A 223 -9.52 -15.89 3.66
N THR A 224 -8.85 -16.68 2.83
CA THR A 224 -7.57 -16.31 2.19
C THR A 224 -7.80 -15.99 0.73
N GLY A 225 -7.33 -14.83 0.27
CA GLY A 225 -7.33 -14.50 -1.15
C GLY A 225 -6.01 -14.85 -1.85
N ASP A 226 -5.96 -14.51 -3.13
CA ASP A 226 -4.76 -14.57 -3.98
C ASP A 226 -3.76 -13.47 -3.60
N ILE A 227 -4.26 -12.30 -3.16
CA ILE A 227 -3.44 -11.15 -2.72
C ILE A 227 -3.44 -11.02 -1.19
N LEU A 228 -4.61 -10.95 -0.56
CA LEU A 228 -4.68 -10.83 0.91
C LEU A 228 -4.49 -12.17 1.60
N ASN A 229 -3.34 -12.30 2.24
CA ASN A 229 -2.95 -13.39 3.12
C ASN A 229 -2.47 -12.82 4.45
N GLN A 230 -2.01 -13.70 5.36
CA GLN A 230 -1.62 -13.30 6.72
C GLN A 230 -0.41 -12.34 6.73
N ASN A 231 0.48 -12.45 5.75
CA ASN A 231 1.69 -11.65 5.64
C ASN A 231 1.39 -10.28 5.02
N THR A 232 0.61 -10.20 3.95
CA THR A 232 0.15 -8.92 3.37
C THR A 232 -0.78 -8.17 4.32
N LEU A 233 -1.66 -8.85 5.08
CA LEU A 233 -2.44 -8.22 6.16
C LEU A 233 -1.53 -7.62 7.26
N SER A 234 -0.46 -8.34 7.64
CA SER A 234 0.52 -7.84 8.60
C SER A 234 1.27 -6.62 8.06
N GLN A 235 1.61 -6.60 6.77
CA GLN A 235 2.23 -5.45 6.09
C GLN A 235 1.29 -4.23 6.03
N ILE A 236 0.01 -4.44 5.76
CA ILE A 236 -1.00 -3.36 5.75
C ILE A 236 -1.20 -2.75 7.15
N SER A 237 -1.10 -3.57 8.20
CA SER A 237 -1.17 -3.10 9.59
C SER A 237 -0.04 -2.15 10.02
N LEU A 238 1.01 -2.00 9.19
CA LEU A 238 2.10 -1.05 9.43
C LEU A 238 1.66 0.41 9.28
N PHE A 239 0.65 0.69 8.44
CA PHE A 239 0.11 2.03 8.22
C PHE A 239 -1.37 2.15 8.65
N LEU A 240 -2.20 1.12 8.44
CA LEU A 240 -3.57 1.08 8.96
C LEU A 240 -3.64 0.50 10.38
N PRO A 241 -4.60 0.90 11.23
CA PRO A 241 -4.75 0.35 12.57
C PRO A 241 -5.14 -1.14 12.56
N GLY A 242 -4.26 -2.00 13.12
CA GLY A 242 -4.53 -3.44 13.23
C GLY A 242 -5.83 -3.81 13.97
N THR A 243 -6.36 -2.91 14.81
CA THR A 243 -7.66 -3.03 15.52
C THR A 243 -8.86 -3.17 14.60
N ASP A 244 -8.75 -2.67 13.37
CA ASP A 244 -9.82 -2.66 12.37
C ASP A 244 -9.56 -3.66 11.25
N LEU A 245 -8.43 -4.38 11.32
CA LEU A 245 -7.97 -5.34 10.33
C LEU A 245 -8.01 -6.79 10.86
N PHE A 246 -7.27 -7.08 11.92
CA PHE A 246 -7.08 -8.45 12.37
C PHE A 246 -8.41 -9.04 12.84
N ARG A 247 -8.81 -10.18 12.26
CA ARG A 247 -10.08 -10.88 12.52
C ARG A 247 -11.35 -10.08 12.13
N ARG A 248 -11.20 -9.00 11.34
CA ARG A 248 -12.28 -8.06 10.93
C ARG A 248 -12.31 -7.78 9.43
N VAL A 249 -11.53 -8.51 8.64
CA VAL A 249 -11.44 -8.33 7.19
C VAL A 249 -12.05 -9.57 6.54
N ARG A 250 -13.04 -9.35 5.66
CA ARG A 250 -13.85 -10.39 5.01
C ARG A 250 -13.90 -10.17 3.50
N LEU A 251 -13.81 -11.22 2.69
CA LEU A 251 -13.80 -11.09 1.23
C LEU A 251 -15.20 -10.71 0.72
N LEU A 252 -15.30 -9.59 0.00
CA LEU A 252 -16.57 -9.15 -0.62
C LEU A 252 -16.59 -9.52 -2.11
N TYR A 253 -15.46 -9.36 -2.79
CA TYR A 253 -15.30 -9.57 -4.22
C TYR A 253 -13.89 -10.08 -4.54
N SER A 254 -13.81 -11.10 -5.41
CA SER A 254 -12.61 -11.61 -6.05
C SER A 254 -12.87 -11.63 -7.55
N GLY A 255 -11.99 -11.04 -8.35
CA GLY A 255 -12.11 -11.03 -9.81
C GLY A 255 -12.02 -12.43 -10.43
N ASN A 256 -11.25 -13.33 -9.79
CA ASN A 256 -11.06 -14.71 -10.22
C ASN A 256 -12.31 -15.57 -9.99
N ASP A 257 -13.08 -15.32 -8.92
CA ASP A 257 -14.32 -16.06 -8.62
C ASP A 257 -15.57 -15.42 -9.26
N ALA A 258 -15.64 -14.08 -9.23
CA ALA A 258 -16.84 -13.33 -9.60
C ALA A 258 -16.77 -12.70 -11.00
N GLY A 259 -15.64 -12.84 -11.70
CA GLY A 259 -15.39 -12.32 -13.04
C GLY A 259 -15.03 -10.83 -13.05
N PHE A 260 -13.93 -10.50 -13.72
CA PHE A 260 -13.44 -9.14 -13.97
C PHE A 260 -14.49 -8.31 -14.74
N SER A 261 -15.28 -7.53 -14.00
CA SER A 261 -16.22 -6.56 -14.58
C SER A 261 -16.73 -5.56 -13.54
N MET A 262 -16.93 -4.30 -13.97
CA MET A 262 -17.61 -3.29 -13.14
C MET A 262 -19.05 -3.69 -12.76
N GLY A 263 -19.67 -4.62 -13.50
CA GLY A 263 -20.99 -5.19 -13.19
C GLY A 263 -20.95 -6.00 -11.89
N SER A 264 -20.15 -7.06 -11.88
CA SER A 264 -20.01 -7.99 -10.76
C SER A 264 -19.50 -7.29 -9.49
N PHE A 265 -18.49 -6.41 -9.65
CA PHE A 265 -17.97 -5.56 -8.57
C PHE A 265 -19.07 -4.77 -7.88
N GLN A 266 -19.92 -4.06 -8.64
CA GLN A 266 -20.97 -3.22 -8.06
C GLN A 266 -21.94 -4.05 -7.20
N THR A 267 -22.42 -5.18 -7.73
CA THR A 267 -23.38 -6.05 -7.03
C THR A 267 -22.82 -6.63 -5.73
N LYS A 268 -21.51 -6.90 -5.68
CA LYS A 268 -20.85 -7.46 -4.48
C LYS A 268 -20.48 -6.40 -3.44
N VAL A 269 -19.99 -5.24 -3.88
CA VAL A 269 -19.32 -4.27 -3.00
C VAL A 269 -20.25 -3.14 -2.51
N PHE A 270 -21.17 -2.64 -3.34
CA PHE A 270 -21.92 -1.39 -3.02
C PHE A 270 -22.84 -1.49 -1.80
N ASN A 271 -23.27 -2.70 -1.44
CA ASN A 271 -24.16 -2.91 -0.29
C ASN A 271 -23.41 -2.89 1.05
N TRP A 272 -22.07 -2.98 1.05
CA TRP A 272 -21.25 -2.88 2.27
C TRP A 272 -21.24 -1.46 2.83
N GLN A 273 -21.40 -1.32 4.14
CA GLN A 273 -21.61 -0.02 4.82
C GLN A 273 -20.46 0.38 5.77
N ALA A 274 -19.36 -0.37 5.73
CA ALA A 274 -18.15 -0.11 6.52
C ALA A 274 -16.97 0.14 5.58
N PRO A 275 -15.77 0.48 6.09
CA PRO A 275 -14.60 0.66 5.25
C PRO A 275 -14.29 -0.57 4.40
N THR A 276 -13.57 -0.34 3.30
CA THR A 276 -13.12 -1.38 2.37
C THR A 276 -11.64 -1.22 2.06
N LEU A 277 -11.03 -2.35 1.74
CA LEU A 277 -9.66 -2.49 1.28
C LEU A 277 -9.71 -3.12 -0.11
N LEU A 278 -9.43 -2.34 -1.15
CA LEU A 278 -9.25 -2.83 -2.51
C LEU A 278 -7.77 -3.17 -2.72
N LEU A 279 -7.49 -4.31 -3.32
CA LEU A 279 -6.15 -4.76 -3.70
C LEU A 279 -6.15 -5.17 -5.17
N VAL A 280 -5.11 -4.79 -5.90
CA VAL A 280 -4.90 -5.18 -7.29
C VAL A 280 -3.45 -5.62 -7.48
N SER A 281 -3.25 -6.79 -8.07
CA SER A 281 -1.93 -7.37 -8.35
C SER A 281 -1.85 -7.80 -9.81
N GLY A 282 -0.67 -7.72 -10.40
CA GLY A 282 -0.45 -8.14 -11.78
C GLY A 282 0.94 -7.84 -12.30
N THR A 283 1.11 -8.06 -13.60
CA THR A 283 2.41 -8.00 -14.28
C THR A 283 2.52 -6.76 -15.16
N ARG A 284 3.64 -6.05 -15.04
CA ARG A 284 3.99 -4.84 -15.79
C ARG A 284 3.93 -5.09 -17.31
N LEU A 285 3.35 -4.12 -18.01
CA LEU A 285 3.36 -4.03 -19.47
C LEU A 285 4.66 -3.41 -19.99
N GLY A 286 5.03 -3.78 -21.22
CA GLY A 286 6.17 -3.21 -21.92
C GLY A 286 6.03 -1.73 -22.28
N ASP A 287 7.03 -1.19 -22.98
CA ASP A 287 6.95 0.14 -23.59
C ASP A 287 6.12 0.16 -24.88
N GLU A 288 6.12 -0.95 -25.62
CA GLU A 288 5.31 -1.17 -26.82
C GLU A 288 4.16 -2.13 -26.51
N PRO A 289 2.90 -1.80 -26.85
CA PRO A 289 1.75 -2.61 -26.47
C PRO A 289 1.60 -3.87 -27.33
N GLU A 290 1.42 -5.02 -26.68
CA GLU A 290 1.28 -6.33 -27.32
C GLU A 290 -0.20 -6.69 -27.53
N GLY A 291 -0.71 -6.38 -28.72
CA GLY A 291 -2.04 -6.81 -29.17
C GLY A 291 -3.15 -5.76 -29.01
N GLY A 292 -4.38 -6.17 -29.33
CA GLY A 292 -5.48 -5.25 -29.62
C GLY A 292 -6.04 -4.51 -28.40
N GLN A 293 -6.31 -5.24 -27.31
CA GLN A 293 -6.87 -4.65 -26.08
C GLN A 293 -5.85 -3.73 -25.40
N GLU A 294 -4.60 -4.18 -25.26
CA GLU A 294 -3.51 -3.36 -24.70
C GLU A 294 -3.26 -2.10 -25.55
N SER A 295 -3.25 -2.20 -26.89
CA SER A 295 -3.14 -1.03 -27.76
C SER A 295 -4.28 -0.03 -27.57
N SER A 296 -5.50 -0.53 -27.33
CA SER A 296 -6.68 0.31 -27.09
C SER A 296 -6.62 0.99 -25.71
N PHE A 297 -6.10 0.30 -24.69
CA PHE A 297 -5.81 0.87 -23.37
C PHE A 297 -4.68 1.91 -23.44
N ALA A 298 -3.58 1.60 -24.10
CA ALA A 298 -2.47 2.53 -24.30
C ALA A 298 -2.89 3.81 -25.06
N ALA A 299 -3.86 3.71 -25.97
CA ALA A 299 -4.43 4.84 -26.71
C ALA A 299 -5.48 5.66 -25.92
N SER A 300 -6.10 5.11 -24.87
CA SER A 300 -7.00 5.86 -23.99
C SER A 300 -6.23 6.71 -22.97
N LEU A 301 -4.99 6.34 -22.67
CA LEU A 301 -4.09 7.03 -21.74
C LEU A 301 -3.22 8.11 -22.41
N PRO A 302 -2.74 9.11 -21.65
CA PRO A 302 -1.69 10.01 -22.12
C PRO A 302 -0.42 9.25 -22.54
N PRO A 303 0.40 9.78 -23.47
CA PRO A 303 1.68 9.18 -23.81
C PRO A 303 2.54 8.95 -22.57
N LYS A 304 3.15 7.77 -22.46
CA LYS A 304 4.04 7.40 -21.36
C LYS A 304 5.27 8.32 -21.41
N ARG A 305 5.40 9.18 -20.40
CA ARG A 305 6.49 10.18 -20.28
C ARG A 305 7.48 9.86 -19.17
N PHE A 306 7.10 9.00 -18.24
CA PHE A 306 7.89 8.65 -17.07
C PHE A 306 8.36 7.18 -17.16
N PRO A 307 9.54 6.87 -16.61
CA PRO A 307 10.05 5.50 -16.54
C PRO A 307 9.23 4.63 -15.57
N HIS A 308 9.51 3.34 -15.54
CA HIS A 308 8.96 2.42 -14.54
C HIS A 308 9.47 2.72 -13.13
N GLY A 309 8.62 2.55 -12.11
CA GLY A 309 8.95 2.87 -10.72
C GLY A 309 9.82 1.84 -9.99
N SER A 310 10.22 0.77 -10.68
CA SER A 310 11.06 -0.34 -10.16
C SER A 310 11.49 -1.28 -11.31
N LYS A 311 12.37 -2.24 -11.01
CA LYS A 311 12.83 -3.28 -11.97
C LYS A 311 12.07 -4.63 -11.87
N SER A 312 11.16 -4.80 -10.92
CA SER A 312 10.38 -6.04 -10.75
C SER A 312 9.07 -5.96 -11.51
N ASP A 313 8.75 -6.96 -12.31
CA ASP A 313 7.59 -6.97 -13.19
C ASP A 313 6.27 -7.14 -12.43
N ARG A 314 6.27 -7.89 -11.33
CA ARG A 314 5.09 -8.00 -10.47
C ARG A 314 4.90 -6.71 -9.66
N LEU A 315 3.69 -6.19 -9.70
CA LEU A 315 3.23 -5.01 -8.98
C LEU A 315 2.00 -5.36 -8.14
N THR A 316 1.94 -4.85 -6.90
CA THR A 316 0.77 -4.99 -6.04
C THR A 316 0.44 -3.65 -5.40
N PHE A 317 -0.71 -3.09 -5.76
CA PHE A 317 -1.25 -1.83 -5.24
C PHE A 317 -2.54 -2.05 -4.46
N GLY A 318 -2.95 -1.06 -3.68
CA GLY A 318 -4.24 -1.08 -3.03
C GLY A 318 -4.72 0.28 -2.55
N VAL A 319 -5.99 0.32 -2.19
CA VAL A 319 -6.65 1.53 -1.67
C VAL A 319 -7.55 1.16 -0.50
N TYR A 320 -7.35 1.84 0.62
CA TYR A 320 -8.29 1.83 1.73
C TYR A 320 -9.29 2.97 1.55
N VAL A 321 -10.58 2.65 1.51
CA VAL A 321 -11.68 3.60 1.33
C VAL A 321 -12.67 3.45 2.48
N ARG A 322 -12.85 4.51 3.28
CA ARG A 322 -13.77 4.51 4.42
C ARG A 322 -15.23 4.70 4.02
N GLU A 323 -15.48 5.53 3.01
CA GLU A 323 -16.84 5.80 2.55
C GLU A 323 -17.42 4.60 1.76
N PRO A 324 -18.70 4.23 1.96
CA PRO A 324 -19.36 3.22 1.14
C PRO A 324 -19.34 3.53 -0.36
N TRP A 325 -19.22 2.49 -1.17
CA TRP A 325 -19.12 2.60 -2.62
C TRP A 325 -20.41 3.10 -3.26
N LYS A 326 -20.29 4.07 -4.17
CA LYS A 326 -21.40 4.70 -4.90
C LYS A 326 -20.97 5.16 -6.29
N HIS A 327 -21.93 5.45 -7.17
CA HIS A 327 -21.63 6.00 -8.50
C HIS A 327 -21.23 7.48 -8.41
N THR A 328 -20.18 7.83 -9.13
CA THR A 328 -19.68 9.19 -9.28
C THR A 328 -20.42 9.89 -10.41
N HIS A 329 -21.37 10.78 -10.10
CA HIS A 329 -22.16 11.51 -11.10
C HIS A 329 -21.63 12.91 -11.45
N ARG A 330 -20.89 13.54 -10.53
CA ARG A 330 -20.36 14.91 -10.68
C ARG A 330 -19.11 15.15 -9.84
N GLU A 331 -19.14 14.65 -8.60
CA GLU A 331 -18.08 14.81 -7.61
C GLU A 331 -17.59 13.44 -7.17
N CYS A 332 -16.27 13.32 -7.03
CA CYS A 332 -15.58 12.16 -6.48
C CYS A 332 -16.01 11.90 -5.03
N PHE A 333 -15.79 10.68 -4.55
CA PHE A 333 -16.11 10.28 -3.18
C PHE A 333 -14.87 9.76 -2.44
N GLY A 334 -14.99 9.53 -1.14
CA GLY A 334 -13.86 9.29 -0.24
C GLY A 334 -13.58 10.50 0.67
N ASP A 335 -12.64 10.30 1.59
CA ASP A 335 -12.32 11.22 2.67
C ASP A 335 -10.81 11.38 2.90
N SER A 336 -10.42 12.20 3.88
CA SER A 336 -9.02 12.42 4.25
C SER A 336 -8.32 11.21 4.90
N GLU A 337 -9.04 10.11 5.14
CA GLU A 337 -8.47 8.84 5.64
C GLU A 337 -8.37 7.78 4.53
N THR A 338 -8.85 8.10 3.33
CA THR A 338 -8.66 7.30 2.12
C THR A 338 -7.17 7.27 1.80
N THR A 339 -6.63 6.07 1.63
CA THR A 339 -5.17 5.87 1.54
C THR A 339 -4.86 4.95 0.36
N LEU A 340 -4.15 5.49 -0.63
CA LEU A 340 -3.56 4.73 -1.74
C LEU A 340 -2.19 4.22 -1.30
N PHE A 341 -1.82 2.99 -1.66
CA PHE A 341 -0.55 2.39 -1.26
C PHE A 341 -0.05 1.37 -2.29
N GLN A 342 1.24 1.04 -2.19
CA GLN A 342 1.91 -0.03 -2.90
C GLN A 342 2.47 -1.02 -1.87
N LEU A 343 2.27 -2.32 -2.10
CA LEU A 343 2.82 -3.39 -1.26
C LEU A 343 4.06 -4.03 -1.90
N GLU A 344 4.06 -4.17 -3.22
CA GLU A 344 5.14 -4.81 -3.99
C GLU A 344 5.43 -4.04 -5.29
N PRO A 345 6.69 -4.00 -5.75
CA PRO A 345 7.90 -4.54 -5.11
C PRO A 345 8.52 -3.61 -4.05
N ILE A 346 8.02 -2.37 -3.94
CA ILE A 346 8.47 -1.38 -2.96
C ILE A 346 7.25 -0.96 -2.16
N HIS A 347 7.33 -1.08 -0.83
CA HIS A 347 6.26 -0.70 0.08
C HIS A 347 6.19 0.83 0.18
N ASP A 348 5.06 1.42 -0.18
CA ASP A 348 4.90 2.87 -0.24
C ASP A 348 3.47 3.27 0.11
N VAL A 349 3.28 4.43 0.72
CA VAL A 349 1.99 4.89 1.22
C VAL A 349 1.78 6.34 0.80
N PHE A 350 0.63 6.61 0.19
CA PHE A 350 0.22 7.88 -0.38
C PHE A 350 -1.05 8.36 0.36
N PRO A 351 -0.92 9.05 1.50
CA PRO A 351 -2.07 9.55 2.25
C PRO A 351 -2.86 10.58 1.45
N ALA A 352 -4.19 10.61 1.63
CA ALA A 352 -5.05 11.63 1.05
C ALA A 352 -4.55 13.05 1.37
N SER A 353 -4.60 13.92 0.35
CA SER A 353 -4.39 15.36 0.50
C SER A 353 -5.73 16.05 0.73
N THR A 354 -5.74 17.09 1.55
CA THR A 354 -6.93 17.94 1.75
C THR A 354 -7.09 19.00 0.65
N ILE A 355 -6.12 19.13 -0.26
CA ILE A 355 -6.08 20.13 -1.33
C ILE A 355 -7.03 19.77 -2.48
N ASN A 356 -6.99 18.52 -2.94
CA ASN A 356 -7.92 17.99 -3.94
C ASN A 356 -8.70 16.81 -3.34
N LYS A 357 -10.00 16.73 -3.62
CA LYS A 357 -10.93 15.70 -3.16
C LYS A 357 -11.29 14.67 -4.24
N ASP A 358 -10.54 14.64 -5.33
CA ASP A 358 -10.64 13.63 -6.40
C ASP A 358 -10.17 12.22 -5.93
N TYR A 359 -10.60 11.76 -4.76
CA TYR A 359 -10.08 10.54 -4.13
C TYR A 359 -10.50 9.27 -4.86
N VAL A 360 -11.81 9.08 -5.08
CA VAL A 360 -12.38 7.88 -5.74
C VAL A 360 -13.43 8.28 -6.78
N THR A 361 -13.29 7.72 -7.98
CA THR A 361 -14.25 7.80 -9.09
C THR A 361 -14.67 6.39 -9.51
N PHE A 362 -15.98 6.14 -9.55
CA PHE A 362 -16.58 4.94 -10.14
C PHE A 362 -17.74 5.35 -11.05
N THR A 363 -17.57 5.18 -12.36
CA THR A 363 -18.51 5.66 -13.39
C THR A 363 -18.96 4.53 -14.31
N LYS A 364 -20.12 4.69 -14.97
CA LYS A 364 -20.64 3.72 -15.93
C LYS A 364 -21.26 4.40 -17.14
N ALA A 365 -21.20 3.69 -18.27
CA ALA A 365 -21.96 4.00 -19.47
C ALA A 365 -23.49 3.98 -19.17
N PRO A 366 -24.31 4.76 -19.90
CA PRO A 366 -23.94 5.64 -21.02
C PRO A 366 -23.58 7.07 -20.61
N ALA A 367 -23.67 7.42 -19.32
CA ALA A 367 -23.53 8.82 -18.87
C ALA A 367 -22.08 9.35 -18.92
N HIS A 368 -21.11 8.49 -18.60
CA HIS A 368 -19.68 8.77 -18.69
C HIS A 368 -18.97 7.54 -19.28
N HIS A 369 -17.72 7.70 -19.72
CA HIS A 369 -16.86 6.56 -20.00
C HIS A 369 -16.72 5.71 -18.71
N PRO A 370 -16.96 4.39 -18.77
CA PRO A 370 -16.85 3.52 -17.60
C PRO A 370 -15.39 3.48 -17.13
N MET A 371 -15.16 3.76 -15.84
CA MET A 371 -13.82 3.67 -15.24
C MET A 371 -13.91 3.59 -13.72
N MET A 372 -12.92 2.92 -13.12
CA MET A 372 -12.66 2.95 -11.68
C MET A 372 -11.27 3.52 -11.44
N SER A 373 -11.19 4.65 -10.74
CA SER A 373 -9.91 5.33 -10.53
C SER A 373 -9.83 6.05 -9.20
N PHE A 374 -8.60 6.16 -8.71
CA PHE A 374 -8.23 6.80 -7.47
C PHE A 374 -7.26 7.94 -7.77
N GLY A 375 -7.55 9.16 -7.32
CA GLY A 375 -6.70 10.32 -7.55
C GLY A 375 -6.82 10.97 -8.94
N CYS A 376 -7.59 10.38 -9.86
CA CYS A 376 -7.88 10.97 -11.16
C CYS A 376 -9.05 11.97 -11.08
N PRO A 377 -8.96 13.13 -11.75
CA PRO A 377 -10.04 14.12 -11.77
C PRO A 377 -11.27 13.59 -12.51
N HIS A 378 -12.47 13.90 -11.98
CA HIS A 378 -13.74 13.44 -12.55
C HIS A 378 -13.83 13.69 -14.07
N PRO A 379 -14.24 12.70 -14.89
CA PRO A 379 -14.41 12.87 -16.33
C PRO A 379 -15.48 13.92 -16.66
N HIS A 380 -15.04 15.08 -17.15
CA HIS A 380 -15.93 16.13 -17.63
C HIS A 380 -16.32 15.86 -19.07
N PRO A 381 -17.63 15.81 -19.43
CA PRO A 381 -18.06 15.55 -20.79
C PRO A 381 -17.61 16.67 -21.73
N SER A 382 -16.67 16.35 -22.61
CA SER A 382 -16.16 17.29 -23.62
C SER A 382 -17.21 17.54 -24.70
N GLN A 383 -17.49 18.81 -24.99
CA GLN A 383 -18.36 19.21 -26.12
C GLN A 383 -17.72 18.90 -27.49
N ALA A 384 -16.46 18.47 -27.52
CA ALA A 384 -15.75 18.12 -28.74
C ALA A 384 -15.91 16.63 -29.09
N HIS A 385 -17.07 16.26 -29.66
CA HIS A 385 -17.43 14.92 -30.17
C HIS A 385 -16.52 14.30 -31.27
N ARG A 386 -15.22 14.65 -31.35
CA ARG A 386 -14.31 14.27 -32.45
C ARG A 386 -13.02 13.56 -32.01
N LYS A 387 -12.82 13.33 -30.72
CA LYS A 387 -11.79 12.43 -30.19
C LYS A 387 -12.41 11.54 -29.12
N ALA A 388 -11.90 10.32 -28.97
CA ALA A 388 -12.11 9.60 -27.72
C ALA A 388 -11.55 10.48 -26.58
N ASP A 389 -12.32 10.68 -25.52
CA ASP A 389 -11.88 11.47 -24.37
C ASP A 389 -10.72 10.72 -23.70
N MET A 390 -9.51 11.23 -23.88
CA MET A 390 -8.30 10.70 -23.24
C MET A 390 -8.45 10.81 -21.73
N LEU A 391 -8.19 9.70 -21.04
CA LEU A 391 -8.28 9.62 -19.59
C LEU A 391 -7.25 10.55 -18.95
N ARG A 392 -7.71 11.37 -18.00
CA ARG A 392 -6.84 12.29 -17.26
C ARG A 392 -6.33 11.59 -16.01
N LEU A 393 -5.01 11.42 -15.93
CA LEU A 393 -4.33 10.91 -14.74
C LEU A 393 -4.09 12.07 -13.77
N GLY A 394 -4.22 11.80 -12.47
CA GLY A 394 -3.79 12.74 -11.43
C GLY A 394 -2.30 12.56 -11.08
N PRO A 395 -1.68 13.52 -10.37
CA PRO A 395 -0.25 13.46 -10.07
C PRO A 395 0.14 12.15 -9.38
N VAL A 396 -0.56 11.79 -8.30
CA VAL A 396 -0.53 10.44 -7.72
C VAL A 396 -1.89 9.81 -7.94
N SER A 397 -1.96 8.80 -8.80
CA SER A 397 -3.23 8.16 -9.15
C SER A 397 -3.07 6.69 -9.57
N LEU A 398 -4.13 5.92 -9.35
CA LEU A 398 -4.29 4.53 -9.80
C LEU A 398 -5.59 4.45 -10.60
N LEU A 399 -5.52 4.00 -11.85
CA LEU A 399 -6.68 3.85 -12.74
C LEU A 399 -6.76 2.40 -13.21
N LEU A 400 -7.95 1.81 -13.11
CA LEU A 400 -8.32 0.53 -13.68
C LEU A 400 -9.31 0.78 -14.83
N ASP A 401 -9.16 0.02 -15.91
CA ASP A 401 -10.06 0.10 -17.06
C ASP A 401 -11.46 -0.49 -16.76
N ASP A 402 -12.36 -0.49 -17.74
CA ASP A 402 -13.74 -0.97 -17.55
C ASP A 402 -13.88 -2.50 -17.56
N SER A 403 -12.93 -3.19 -18.18
CA SER A 403 -12.84 -4.65 -18.17
C SER A 403 -12.15 -5.19 -16.91
N PHE A 404 -11.37 -4.37 -16.21
CA PHE A 404 -10.41 -4.79 -15.17
C PHE A 404 -9.33 -5.76 -15.70
N GLU A 405 -8.97 -5.66 -16.97
CA GLU A 405 -7.80 -6.33 -17.55
C GLU A 405 -6.51 -5.51 -17.36
N PHE A 406 -6.61 -4.16 -17.29
CA PHE A 406 -5.44 -3.28 -17.30
C PHE A 406 -5.53 -2.15 -16.28
N ALA A 407 -4.37 -1.77 -15.75
CA ALA A 407 -4.22 -0.66 -14.83
C ALA A 407 -3.01 0.22 -15.15
N VAL A 408 -3.09 1.47 -14.71
CA VAL A 408 -1.96 2.40 -14.68
C VAL A 408 -1.87 3.07 -13.32
N PHE A 409 -0.69 2.99 -12.72
CA PHE A 409 -0.28 3.83 -11.61
C PHE A 409 0.60 4.97 -12.15
N ASN A 410 0.22 6.21 -11.83
CA ASN A 410 0.98 7.41 -12.18
C ASN A 410 1.47 8.08 -10.90
N HIS A 411 2.76 8.40 -10.87
CA HIS A 411 3.38 9.24 -9.85
C HIS A 411 4.17 10.35 -10.54
N ASP A 412 3.70 11.56 -10.31
CA ASP A 412 4.30 12.82 -10.73
C ASP A 412 4.67 13.57 -9.44
N PHE A 413 5.97 13.58 -9.15
CA PHE A 413 6.58 14.26 -8.02
C PHE A 413 6.72 15.76 -8.30
N THR A 414 7.01 16.12 -9.56
CA THR A 414 7.29 17.51 -9.96
C THR A 414 6.05 18.41 -9.98
N SER A 415 4.86 17.89 -10.29
CA SER A 415 3.60 18.63 -10.35
C SER A 415 3.06 19.13 -8.99
N ARG A 416 3.65 18.71 -7.86
CA ARG A 416 3.35 19.17 -6.47
C ARG A 416 1.86 19.41 -6.17
N GLY A 417 1.07 18.34 -6.11
CA GLY A 417 -0.34 18.40 -5.73
C GLY A 417 -1.07 17.09 -6.00
N GLY A 418 -2.41 17.13 -6.02
CA GLY A 418 -3.26 15.96 -6.29
C GLY A 418 -4.13 15.56 -5.10
N ALA A 419 -4.90 14.49 -5.25
CA ALA A 419 -5.76 13.95 -4.19
C ALA A 419 -5.00 13.08 -3.18
N PHE A 420 -3.81 12.62 -3.53
CA PHE A 420 -2.87 11.91 -2.64
C PHE A 420 -1.51 12.60 -2.66
N HIS A 421 -0.77 12.51 -1.57
CA HIS A 421 0.60 13.04 -1.49
C HIS A 421 1.60 12.14 -2.25
N SER A 422 2.60 12.74 -2.89
CA SER A 422 3.69 12.03 -3.56
C SER A 422 4.57 11.26 -2.56
N SER A 423 5.21 10.18 -3.03
CA SER A 423 6.10 9.33 -2.22
C SER A 423 7.13 10.14 -1.44
N VAL A 424 7.34 9.77 -0.17
CA VAL A 424 8.48 10.25 0.63
C VAL A 424 9.77 9.45 0.40
N VAL A 425 9.68 8.31 -0.32
CA VAL A 425 10.81 7.43 -0.68
C VAL A 425 11.32 7.75 -2.08
N ARG A 426 10.42 7.73 -3.07
CA ARG A 426 10.72 7.90 -4.49
C ARG A 426 10.42 9.32 -4.91
N LYS A 427 11.42 10.19 -4.75
CA LYS A 427 11.37 11.62 -5.11
C LYS A 427 11.62 11.89 -6.60
N HIS A 428 11.06 11.06 -7.47
CA HIS A 428 11.18 11.17 -8.93
C HIS A 428 9.86 10.74 -9.60
N ASP A 429 9.63 11.21 -10.82
CA ASP A 429 8.42 10.87 -11.58
C ASP A 429 8.52 9.43 -12.14
N PHE A 430 7.46 8.63 -12.01
CA PHE A 430 7.37 7.28 -12.58
C PHE A 430 5.94 6.91 -12.99
N GLN A 431 5.81 6.01 -13.97
CA GLN A 431 4.54 5.48 -14.42
C GLN A 431 4.64 3.98 -14.69
N ASP A 432 3.85 3.20 -13.96
CA ASP A 432 3.74 1.76 -14.13
C ASP A 432 2.38 1.40 -14.75
N ARG A 433 2.42 0.80 -15.95
CA ARG A 433 1.27 0.19 -16.61
C ARG A 433 1.37 -1.31 -16.42
N PHE A 434 0.27 -1.99 -16.11
CA PHE A 434 0.28 -3.42 -15.82
C PHE A 434 -1.03 -4.10 -16.23
N GLN A 435 -0.92 -5.36 -16.64
CA GLN A 435 -2.05 -6.26 -16.79
C GLN A 435 -2.46 -6.75 -15.39
N ILE A 436 -3.76 -6.73 -15.10
CA ILE A 436 -4.33 -7.20 -13.84
C ILE A 436 -4.43 -8.73 -13.89
N GLU A 437 -3.91 -9.40 -12.85
CA GLU A 437 -4.02 -10.86 -12.67
C GLU A 437 -4.98 -11.21 -11.52
N SER A 438 -5.02 -10.36 -10.49
CA SER A 438 -5.93 -10.50 -9.35
C SER A 438 -6.47 -9.13 -8.95
N LEU A 439 -7.77 -9.07 -8.65
CA LEU A 439 -8.46 -7.91 -8.10
C LEU A 439 -9.37 -8.36 -6.96
N GLU A 440 -9.15 -7.82 -5.76
CA GLU A 440 -9.88 -8.18 -4.56
C GLU A 440 -10.48 -6.94 -3.89
N VAL A 441 -11.64 -7.10 -3.28
CA VAL A 441 -12.18 -6.12 -2.32
C VAL A 441 -12.56 -6.84 -1.04
N TRP A 442 -12.01 -6.34 0.05
CA TRP A 442 -12.27 -6.82 1.39
C TRP A 442 -13.02 -5.77 2.19
N GLY A 443 -14.02 -6.21 2.96
CA GLY A 443 -14.77 -5.37 3.88
C GLY A 443 -14.08 -5.37 5.24
N CYS A 444 -13.71 -4.20 5.73
CA CYS A 444 -13.21 -4.00 7.09
C CYS A 444 -14.42 -3.70 7.99
N GLY A 445 -14.80 -4.65 8.83
CA GLY A 445 -15.97 -4.54 9.69
C GLY A 445 -16.08 -5.72 10.66
N GLY A 446 -16.79 -5.52 11.76
CA GLY A 446 -17.07 -6.59 12.72
C GLY A 446 -18.16 -7.54 12.24
N ASP A 447 -18.53 -8.46 13.12
CA ASP A 447 -19.60 -9.43 12.85
C ASP A 447 -20.97 -8.78 12.64
N LYS A 448 -21.18 -7.55 13.13
CA LYS A 448 -22.44 -6.80 12.98
C LYS A 448 -22.63 -6.32 11.54
N GLU A 449 -21.58 -5.75 10.97
CA GLU A 449 -21.56 -5.26 9.58
C GLU A 449 -21.76 -6.43 8.62
N ALA A 450 -21.13 -7.57 8.90
CA ALA A 450 -21.31 -8.82 8.16
C ALA A 450 -22.72 -9.41 8.28
N GLN A 451 -23.32 -9.42 9.48
CA GLN A 451 -24.71 -9.85 9.67
C GLN A 451 -25.68 -8.95 8.88
N ALA A 452 -25.51 -7.63 8.96
CA ALA A 452 -26.33 -6.68 8.22
C ALA A 452 -26.20 -6.84 6.69
N GLN A 453 -25.01 -7.19 6.17
CA GLN A 453 -24.84 -7.52 4.76
C GLN A 453 -25.55 -8.83 4.40
N ALA A 454 -25.37 -9.89 5.20
CA ALA A 454 -25.98 -11.20 4.95
C ALA A 454 -27.52 -11.13 4.98
N GLU A 455 -28.10 -10.37 5.92
CA GLU A 455 -29.54 -10.11 5.98
C GLU A 455 -30.05 -9.37 4.73
N LYS A 456 -29.31 -8.37 4.25
CA LYS A 456 -29.65 -7.65 3.00
C LYS A 456 -29.55 -8.55 1.78
N TRP A 457 -28.47 -9.32 1.61
CA TRP A 457 -28.35 -10.27 0.50
C TRP A 457 -29.43 -11.35 0.54
N ALA A 458 -29.76 -11.91 1.72
CA ALA A 458 -30.86 -12.86 1.85
C ALA A 458 -32.24 -12.23 1.61
N TRP A 459 -32.39 -10.91 1.77
CA TRP A 459 -33.59 -10.17 1.37
C TRP A 459 -33.63 -9.93 -0.14
N GLU A 460 -32.53 -9.47 -0.75
CA GLU A 460 -32.40 -9.26 -2.19
C GLU A 460 -32.55 -10.56 -2.99
N GLU A 461 -31.99 -11.67 -2.52
CA GLU A 461 -32.12 -12.99 -3.15
C GLU A 461 -33.58 -13.45 -3.11
N ARG A 462 -34.24 -13.35 -1.95
CA ARG A 462 -35.68 -13.66 -1.80
C ARG A 462 -36.57 -12.76 -2.66
N GLU A 463 -36.21 -11.49 -2.81
CA GLU A 463 -36.92 -10.54 -3.68
C GLU A 463 -36.66 -10.84 -5.18
N ALA A 464 -35.43 -11.23 -5.54
CA ALA A 464 -35.07 -11.66 -6.88
C ALA A 464 -35.73 -12.99 -7.26
N GLU A 465 -35.84 -13.94 -6.34
CA GLU A 465 -36.62 -15.17 -6.50
C GLU A 465 -38.11 -14.85 -6.65
N ALA A 466 -38.67 -13.93 -5.87
CA ALA A 466 -40.06 -13.48 -6.04
C ALA A 466 -40.28 -12.86 -7.43
N ARG A 467 -39.38 -11.98 -7.90
CA ARG A 467 -39.42 -11.40 -9.26
C ARG A 467 -39.29 -12.47 -10.35
N ARG A 468 -38.37 -13.43 -10.18
CA ARG A 468 -38.22 -14.58 -11.10
C ARG A 468 -39.50 -15.41 -11.14
N LYS A 469 -40.10 -15.71 -9.98
CA LYS A 469 -41.33 -16.50 -9.85
C LYS A 469 -42.56 -15.82 -10.46
N ILE A 470 -42.63 -14.48 -10.39
CA ILE A 470 -43.64 -13.69 -11.11
C ILE A 470 -43.44 -13.81 -12.62
N ASN A 471 -42.20 -13.69 -13.11
CA ASN A 471 -41.87 -13.79 -14.54
C ASN A 471 -42.00 -15.21 -15.10
N LEU A 472 -41.93 -16.24 -14.26
CA LEU A 472 -42.16 -17.66 -14.61
C LEU A 472 -43.63 -18.11 -14.44
N GLY A 473 -44.52 -17.23 -13.95
CA GLY A 473 -45.88 -17.59 -13.53
C GLY A 473 -47.03 -17.09 -14.40
N ASN A 474 -46.82 -16.03 -15.20
CA ASN A 474 -47.90 -15.36 -15.95
C ASN A 474 -47.99 -15.75 -17.43
N GLY A 475 -47.58 -16.97 -17.78
CA GLY A 475 -48.05 -17.67 -18.98
C GLY A 475 -49.47 -18.19 -18.75
N ASP A 476 -50.41 -17.28 -18.45
CA ASP A 476 -51.79 -17.63 -18.13
C ASP A 476 -52.53 -17.98 -19.42
N ILE A 477 -52.53 -19.28 -19.73
CA ILE A 477 -53.16 -19.88 -20.92
C ILE A 477 -54.63 -19.47 -21.04
N GLU A 478 -55.30 -19.17 -19.92
CA GLU A 478 -56.71 -18.76 -19.90
C GLU A 478 -56.88 -17.27 -20.27
N ALA A 479 -55.93 -16.41 -19.89
CA ALA A 479 -55.87 -15.01 -20.32
C ALA A 479 -55.46 -14.87 -21.80
N ASP A 480 -54.46 -15.63 -22.25
CA ASP A 480 -54.06 -15.68 -23.67
C ASP A 480 -55.19 -16.25 -24.54
N ARG A 481 -55.94 -17.24 -24.05
CA ARG A 481 -57.13 -17.77 -24.72
C ARG A 481 -58.25 -16.73 -24.80
N ALA A 482 -58.51 -15.97 -23.75
CA ALA A 482 -59.49 -14.89 -23.76
C ALA A 482 -59.11 -13.76 -24.74
N LEU A 483 -57.81 -13.44 -24.85
CA LEU A 483 -57.30 -12.50 -25.86
C LEU A 483 -57.44 -13.04 -27.28
N LEU A 484 -57.15 -14.33 -27.51
CA LEU A 484 -57.31 -14.98 -28.83
C LEU A 484 -58.80 -15.16 -29.24
N GLU A 485 -59.69 -15.30 -28.27
CA GLU A 485 -61.15 -15.33 -28.48
C GLU A 485 -61.69 -13.92 -28.82
N MET A 486 -61.28 -12.88 -28.09
CA MET A 486 -61.62 -11.48 -28.42
C MET A 486 -60.98 -11.00 -29.73
N ALA A 487 -59.80 -11.51 -30.10
CA ALA A 487 -59.15 -11.26 -31.39
C ALA A 487 -59.74 -12.08 -32.56
N GLY A 488 -60.75 -12.92 -32.30
CA GLY A 488 -61.47 -13.68 -33.33
C GLY A 488 -60.70 -14.86 -33.94
N LEU A 489 -59.53 -15.22 -33.38
CA LEU A 489 -58.68 -16.31 -33.88
C LEU A 489 -59.14 -17.69 -33.39
N ILE A 490 -59.80 -17.76 -32.23
CA ILE A 490 -60.36 -19.00 -31.66
C ILE A 490 -61.87 -18.81 -31.50
N GLY A 491 -62.63 -19.27 -32.51
CA GLY A 491 -64.10 -19.15 -32.52
C GLY A 491 -64.79 -19.52 -33.84
N GLY A 492 -64.03 -19.63 -34.94
CA GLY A 492 -64.54 -19.96 -36.28
C GLY A 492 -64.93 -21.43 -36.48
N ASN A 493 -65.88 -21.96 -35.71
CA ASN A 493 -66.45 -23.30 -35.98
C ASN A 493 -67.99 -23.32 -35.86
N ARG A 494 -68.66 -22.57 -36.73
CA ARG A 494 -70.07 -22.82 -37.09
C ARG A 494 -70.19 -23.14 -38.57
N SER A 495 -70.69 -24.34 -38.81
CA SER A 495 -70.85 -25.03 -40.09
C SER A 495 -71.43 -24.17 -41.21
N GLY A 496 -70.78 -24.20 -42.38
CA GLY A 496 -71.49 -24.05 -43.63
C GLY A 496 -72.45 -25.22 -43.84
N GLY A 497 -73.73 -24.94 -44.05
CA GLY A 497 -74.78 -25.93 -44.29
C GLY A 497 -75.84 -25.33 -45.20
N SER A 498 -75.81 -25.72 -46.47
CA SER A 498 -76.75 -25.27 -47.50
C SER A 498 -78.14 -25.88 -47.27
N MET A 499 -79.21 -25.10 -47.48
CA MET A 499 -80.30 -25.49 -48.37
C MET A 499 -81.23 -24.31 -48.72
N THR A 500 -81.66 -24.31 -50.00
CA THR A 500 -82.85 -23.65 -50.60
C THR A 500 -83.08 -22.15 -50.37
#